data_AF-A0A947NHQ6-F1
#
_entry.id   AF-A0A947NHQ6-F1
#
_cell.length_a   1.000
_cell.length_b   1.000
_cell.length_c   1.000
_cell.angle_alpha   90.00
_cell.angle_beta   90.00
_cell.angle_gamma   90.00
#
_symmetry.space_group_name_H-M   'P 1'
#
loop_
_entity.id
_entity.type
_entity.pdbx_description
1 polymer ?
#
loop_
_entity_poly.entity_id
_entity_poly.type
_entity_poly.pdbx_seq_one_letter_code
_entity_poly.pdbx_strand_id
1 'polypeptide(L)'
;MNRFAYRVYYEYNGPSHSDPFRSPKNSDEISEALKHFPNELSHHLPDQDATVSYEPTKGDSNSIKVTIETVLNEAKTDEAVRRCLKGLDLFGTKLEQG
;
A
#
# COMPACT_ATOMS: atom_id res chain seq x y z
N MET A 1 7.83 -3.99 19.52
CA MET A 1 6.94 -3.79 18.36
C MET A 1 7.76 -3.12 17.28
N ASN A 2 7.77 -3.69 16.08
CA ASN A 2 8.49 -3.14 14.94
C ASN A 2 7.61 -2.09 14.27
N ARG A 3 8.23 -1.06 13.71
CA ARG A 3 7.52 0.01 13.00
C ARG A 3 8.07 0.12 11.59
N PHE A 4 7.20 -0.01 10.61
CA PHE A 4 7.54 0.07 9.20
C PHE A 4 6.71 1.18 8.53
N ALA A 5 7.33 1.95 7.64
CA ALA A 5 6.67 3.00 6.89
C ALA A 5 6.79 2.73 5.40
N TYR A 6 5.69 2.95 4.67
CA TYR A 6 5.61 2.75 3.23
C TYR A 6 4.89 3.95 2.60
N ARG A 7 5.40 4.42 1.46
CA ARG A 7 4.63 5.28 0.56
C ARG A 7 3.86 4.37 -0.39
N VAL A 8 2.54 4.43 -0.33
CA VAL A 8 1.63 3.70 -1.22
C VAL A 8 1.09 4.69 -2.24
N TYR A 9 1.15 4.35 -3.51
CA TYR A 9 0.78 5.28 -4.58
C TYR A 9 0.23 4.56 -5.80
N TYR A 10 -0.51 5.29 -6.61
CA TYR A 10 -0.94 4.81 -7.92
C TYR A 10 -0.04 5.38 -9.03
N GLU A 11 0.34 4.52 -9.97
CA GLU A 11 1.06 4.90 -11.17
C GLU A 11 0.54 4.10 -12.37
N TYR A 12 0.32 4.78 -13.50
CA TYR A 12 -0.05 4.14 -14.74
C TYR A 12 1.16 3.96 -15.65
N ASN A 13 1.64 2.72 -15.73
CA ASN A 13 2.80 2.32 -16.54
C ASN A 13 2.40 1.64 -17.86
N GLY A 14 1.15 1.83 -18.30
CA GLY A 14 0.62 1.21 -19.50
C GLY A 14 0.25 -0.28 -19.34
N PRO A 15 -0.22 -0.91 -20.44
CA PRO A 15 -0.46 -2.34 -20.50
C PRO A 15 0.86 -3.12 -20.37
N SER A 16 0.79 -4.27 -19.71
CA SER A 16 1.93 -5.15 -19.50
C SER A 16 1.64 -6.54 -20.08
N HIS A 17 2.65 -7.40 -20.20
CA HIS A 17 2.44 -8.78 -20.65
C HIS A 17 1.43 -9.55 -19.77
N SER A 18 1.38 -9.21 -18.47
CA SER A 18 0.46 -9.81 -17.51
C SER A 18 -0.92 -9.13 -17.46
N ASP A 19 -1.04 -7.93 -18.00
CA ASP A 19 -2.30 -7.16 -18.07
C ASP A 19 -2.33 -6.31 -19.37
N PRO A 20 -2.61 -6.94 -20.53
CA PRO A 20 -2.48 -6.29 -21.84
C PRO A 20 -3.59 -5.28 -22.14
N PHE A 21 -4.65 -5.27 -21.33
CA PHE A 21 -5.80 -4.36 -21.49
C PHE A 21 -5.88 -3.33 -20.35
N ARG A 22 -4.79 -3.12 -19.60
CA ARG A 22 -4.75 -2.17 -18.49
C ARG A 22 -5.22 -0.79 -18.94
N SER A 23 -6.20 -0.26 -18.23
CA SER A 23 -6.69 1.09 -18.42
C SER A 23 -6.32 1.95 -17.21
N PRO A 24 -6.03 3.25 -17.40
CA PRO A 24 -5.72 4.12 -16.28
C PRO A 24 -6.94 4.28 -15.37
N LYS A 25 -6.74 4.07 -14.06
CA LYS A 25 -7.71 4.45 -13.04
C LYS A 25 -7.97 5.96 -13.09
N ASN A 26 -9.22 6.34 -12.92
CA ASN A 26 -9.60 7.73 -12.72
C ASN A 26 -9.34 8.17 -11.27
N SER A 27 -9.46 9.47 -10.98
CA SER A 27 -9.14 10.02 -9.65
C SER A 27 -10.00 9.44 -8.51
N ASP A 28 -11.25 9.07 -8.78
CA ASP A 28 -12.12 8.44 -7.79
C ASP A 28 -11.65 7.03 -7.48
N GLU A 29 -11.38 6.21 -8.51
CA GLU A 29 -10.83 4.86 -8.36
C GLU A 29 -9.48 4.84 -7.63
N ILE A 30 -8.61 5.83 -7.89
CA ILE A 30 -7.33 5.98 -7.18
C ILE A 30 -7.58 6.27 -5.70
N SER A 31 -8.47 7.23 -5.42
CA SER A 31 -8.82 7.63 -4.05
C SER A 31 -9.42 6.46 -3.27
N GLU A 32 -10.34 5.70 -3.89
CA GLU A 32 -10.92 4.50 -3.30
C GLU A 32 -9.84 3.45 -3.02
N ALA A 33 -9.00 3.09 -4.00
CA ALA A 33 -7.95 2.10 -3.82
C ALA A 33 -7.01 2.48 -2.65
N LEU A 34 -6.59 3.74 -2.57
CA LEU A 34 -5.74 4.23 -1.47
C LEU A 34 -6.45 4.18 -0.11
N LYS A 35 -7.74 4.50 -0.05
CA LYS A 35 -8.54 4.40 1.20
C LYS A 35 -8.76 2.96 1.65
N HIS A 36 -8.89 2.02 0.71
CA HIS A 36 -9.09 0.60 1.02
C HIS A 36 -7.80 -0.09 1.49
N PHE A 37 -6.63 0.40 1.04
CA PHE A 37 -5.33 -0.20 1.36
C PHE A 37 -5.10 -0.50 2.86
N PRO A 38 -5.26 0.45 3.81
CA PRO A 38 -5.01 0.15 5.22
C PRO A 38 -5.95 -0.92 5.79
N ASN A 39 -7.22 -0.94 5.34
CA ASN A 39 -8.19 -1.93 5.78
C ASN A 39 -7.82 -3.32 5.24
N GLU A 40 -7.55 -3.43 3.94
CA GLU A 40 -7.15 -4.69 3.29
C GLU A 40 -5.83 -5.23 3.82
N LEU A 41 -4.88 -4.33 4.12
CA LEU A 41 -3.61 -4.72 4.71
C LEU A 41 -3.78 -5.37 6.09
N SER A 42 -4.73 -4.89 6.91
CA SER A 42 -5.00 -5.49 8.22
C SER A 42 -5.49 -6.94 8.10
N HIS A 43 -6.22 -7.28 7.04
CA HIS A 43 -6.63 -8.66 6.75
C HIS A 43 -5.49 -9.57 6.28
N HIS A 44 -4.43 -8.99 5.71
CA HIS A 44 -3.25 -9.73 5.26
C HIS A 44 -2.18 -9.90 6.34
N LEU A 45 -2.24 -9.11 7.42
CA LEU A 45 -1.33 -9.23 8.54
C LEU A 45 -1.79 -10.36 9.47
N PRO A 46 -0.96 -11.39 9.72
CA PRO A 46 -1.32 -12.46 10.67
C PRO A 46 -1.29 -12.01 12.14
N ASP A 47 -0.82 -10.79 12.41
CA ASP A 47 -0.76 -10.20 13.74
C ASP A 47 -2.05 -9.41 14.03
N GLN A 48 -2.85 -9.90 14.97
CA GLN A 48 -4.16 -9.32 15.32
C GLN A 48 -4.03 -7.99 16.08
N ASP A 49 -2.87 -7.76 16.72
CA ASP A 49 -2.55 -6.53 17.44
C ASP A 49 -1.84 -5.50 16.54
N ALA A 50 -1.69 -5.77 15.25
CA ALA A 50 -1.04 -4.85 14.33
C ALA A 50 -1.90 -3.59 14.12
N THR A 51 -1.28 -2.42 14.27
CA THR A 51 -1.93 -1.14 13.97
C THR A 51 -1.44 -0.61 12.62
N VAL A 52 -2.39 -0.22 11.78
CA VAL A 52 -2.13 0.39 10.48
C VAL A 52 -2.71 1.80 10.50
N SER A 53 -1.83 2.80 10.43
CA SER A 53 -2.20 4.21 10.32
C SER A 53 -1.80 4.75 8.95
N TYR A 54 -2.55 5.71 8.42
CA TYR A 54 -2.22 6.36 7.15
C TYR A 54 -2.39 7.87 7.22
N GLU A 55 -1.58 8.57 6.43
CA GLU A 55 -1.63 10.02 6.25
C GLU A 55 -1.47 10.35 4.75
N PRO A 56 -2.19 11.35 4.21
CA PRO A 56 -2.02 11.77 2.82
C PRO A 56 -0.62 12.37 2.61
N THR A 57 -0.01 12.09 1.46
CA THR A 57 1.27 12.72 1.10
C THR A 57 1.02 14.17 0.68
N LYS A 58 1.72 15.13 1.29
CA LYS A 58 1.58 16.56 0.93
C LYS A 58 1.94 16.78 -0.54
N GLY A 59 1.02 17.36 -1.31
CA GLY A 59 1.23 17.72 -2.70
C GLY A 59 1.03 16.59 -3.71
N ASP A 60 0.64 15.39 -3.27
CA ASP A 60 0.42 14.24 -4.15
C ASP A 60 -0.83 13.46 -3.75
N SER A 61 -1.96 13.75 -4.42
CA SER A 61 -3.25 13.10 -4.17
C SER A 61 -3.28 11.63 -4.59
N ASN A 62 -2.29 11.18 -5.35
CA ASN A 62 -2.15 9.79 -5.80
C ASN A 62 -1.28 8.96 -4.86
N SER A 63 -0.92 9.49 -3.69
CA SER A 63 -0.21 8.71 -2.68
C SER A 63 -0.60 9.01 -1.24
N ILE A 64 -0.39 8.00 -0.41
CA ILE A 64 -0.50 8.04 1.04
C ILE A 64 0.77 7.46 1.66
N LYS A 65 1.09 7.90 2.87
CA LYS A 65 2.08 7.26 3.72
C LYS A 65 1.34 6.35 4.70
N VAL A 66 1.73 5.09 4.75
CA VAL A 66 1.19 4.08 5.66
C VAL A 66 2.27 3.72 6.66
N THR A 67 1.89 3.72 7.94
CA THR A 67 2.73 3.26 9.06
C THR A 67 2.09 2.01 9.65
N ILE A 68 2.89 0.95 9.78
CA ILE A 68 2.50 -0.34 10.33
C ILE A 68 3.30 -0.56 11.61
N GLU A 69 2.62 -0.78 12.71
CA GLU A 69 3.26 -1.23 13.96
C GLU A 69 2.78 -2.66 14.25
N THR A 70 3.73 -3.58 14.36
CA THR A 70 3.42 -5.03 14.44
C THR A 70 4.52 -5.78 15.17
N VAL A 71 4.23 -6.96 15.71
CA VAL A 71 5.26 -7.87 16.24
C VAL A 71 5.97 -8.66 15.14
N LEU A 72 5.46 -8.63 13.91
CA LEU A 72 6.05 -9.33 12.78
C LEU A 72 7.40 -8.74 12.38
N ASN A 73 8.27 -9.60 11.86
CA ASN A 73 9.51 -9.14 11.25
C ASN A 73 9.25 -8.47 9.91
N GLU A 74 10.26 -7.74 9.45
CA GLU A 74 10.22 -7.00 8.20
C GLU A 74 9.79 -7.84 7.00
N ALA A 75 10.36 -9.04 6.83
CA ALA A 75 10.07 -9.88 5.67
C ALA A 75 8.60 -10.29 5.58
N LYS A 76 7.97 -10.61 6.72
CA LYS A 76 6.53 -10.94 6.79
C LYS A 76 5.66 -9.72 6.51
N THR A 77 6.03 -8.56 7.06
CA THR A 77 5.32 -7.30 6.80
C THR A 77 5.41 -6.91 5.32
N ASP A 78 6.59 -7.01 4.72
CA ASP A 78 6.83 -6.73 3.30
C ASP A 78 6.01 -7.65 2.40
N GLU A 79 5.92 -8.94 2.73
CA GLU A 79 5.09 -9.89 1.99
C GLU A 79 3.60 -9.50 2.04
N ALA A 80 3.08 -9.16 3.23
CA ALA A 80 1.69 -8.72 3.40
C ALA A 80 1.40 -7.44 2.61
N VAL A 81 2.31 -6.46 2.67
CA VAL A 81 2.22 -5.21 1.90
C VAL A 81 2.20 -5.50 0.40
N ARG A 82 3.11 -6.33 -0.13
CA ARG A 82 3.15 -6.66 -1.56
C ARG A 82 1.87 -7.33 -2.05
N ARG A 83 1.28 -8.21 -1.24
CA ARG A 83 0.00 -8.86 -1.59
C ARG A 83 -1.14 -7.84 -1.66
N CYS A 84 -1.23 -6.96 -0.67
CA CYS A 84 -2.23 -5.90 -0.63
C CYS A 84 -2.08 -4.92 -1.82
N LEU A 85 -0.85 -4.47 -2.10
CA LEU A 85 -0.54 -3.60 -3.23
C LEU A 85 -0.99 -4.20 -4.56
N LYS A 86 -0.66 -5.48 -4.80
CA LYS A 86 -1.06 -6.18 -6.02
C LYS A 86 -2.58 -6.31 -6.15
N GLY A 87 -3.29 -6.58 -5.04
CA GLY A 87 -4.75 -6.70 -5.04
C GLY A 87 -5.48 -5.42 -5.43
N LEU A 88 -4.89 -4.26 -5.12
CA LEU A 88 -5.49 -2.94 -5.35
C LEU A 88 -4.94 -2.22 -6.59
N ASP A 89 -4.05 -2.86 -7.37
CA ASP A 89 -3.30 -2.24 -8.48
C ASP A 89 -2.55 -0.97 -8.03
N LEU A 90 -1.90 -1.05 -6.87
CA LEU A 90 -1.10 0.01 -6.27
C LEU A 90 0.39 -0.35 -6.25
N PHE A 91 1.21 0.68 -6.15
CA PHE A 91 2.65 0.60 -5.97
C PHE A 91 3.04 1.02 -4.55
N GLY A 92 4.20 0.54 -4.10
CA GLY A 92 4.67 0.83 -2.76
C GLY A 92 6.18 0.91 -2.68
N THR A 93 6.67 1.95 -2.00
CA THR A 93 8.09 2.12 -1.69
C THR A 93 8.23 2.20 -0.19
N LYS A 94 9.13 1.37 0.36
CA LYS A 94 9.46 1.44 1.77
C LYS A 94 10.20 2.76 2.07
N LEU A 95 9.81 3.41 3.14
CA LEU A 95 10.46 4.63 3.62
C LEU A 95 11.51 4.23 4.65
N GLU A 96 12.75 4.67 4.45
CA GLU A 96 13.80 4.50 5.45
C GLU A 96 13.41 5.27 6.72
N GLN A 97 13.52 4.61 7.88
CA GLN A 97 13.43 5.31 9.15
C GLN A 97 14.72 6.10 9.31
N GLY A 98 14.66 7.41 9.04
CA GLY A 98 15.74 8.35 9.35
C GLY A 98 15.95 8.52 10.85
#